data_AF-A0A554IDY5-F1
#
_entry.id   AF-A0A554IDY5-F1
#
_cell.length_a   1.000
_cell.length_b   1.000
_cell.length_c   1.000
_cell.angle_alpha   90.00
_cell.angle_beta   90.00
_cell.angle_gamma   90.00
#
_symmetry.space_group_name_H-M   'P 1'
#
loop_
_entity.id
_entity.type
_entity.pdbx_description
1 polymer ?
#
loop_
_entity_poly.entity_id
_entity_poly.type
_entity_poly.pdbx_seq_one_letter_code
_entity_poly.pdbx_strand_id
1 'polypeptide(L)'
;MEEMIKVAHTLNYEYIGFTEHNPSQSQHSENQIISLLKPKKEAIDKINYSRVKKLLNGIFNGLEIDIKPNGELAIPEKALDLLDYGIASIHSSFRMSREEMTKRVLRALDHPKIKIFGHPTGRKLGQREGYELDWEAIFAFCLKHDKWLEINAWPDRLDLPDTLVREAVKNGVKMVICTDAHIKNQLSLMSYGVAVARKGWVEKKDIVNTLSYDKIVQELKGGEK
;
A
#
# COMPACT_ATOMS: atom_id res chain seq x y z
N MET A 1 2.30 15.90 -7.97
CA MET A 1 0.97 15.32 -8.25
C MET A 1 0.57 15.45 -9.72
N GLU A 2 0.42 16.65 -10.27
CA GLU A 2 -0.06 16.86 -11.66
C GLU A 2 0.74 16.11 -12.73
N GLU A 3 2.08 16.11 -12.64
CA GLU A 3 2.91 15.38 -13.60
C GLU A 3 2.71 13.86 -13.53
N MET A 4 2.50 13.31 -12.33
CA MET A 4 2.21 11.89 -12.13
C MET A 4 0.87 11.52 -12.77
N ILE A 5 -0.15 12.38 -12.61
CA ILE A 5 -1.47 12.20 -13.23
C ILE A 5 -1.35 12.18 -14.76
N LYS A 6 -0.57 13.11 -15.34
CA LYS A 6 -0.34 13.15 -16.80
C LYS A 6 0.31 11.87 -17.30
N VAL A 7 1.34 11.37 -16.63
CA VAL A 7 1.99 10.11 -17.02
C VAL A 7 1.06 8.91 -16.83
N ALA A 8 0.33 8.82 -15.72
CA ALA A 8 -0.67 7.77 -15.51
C ALA A 8 -1.72 7.74 -16.63
N HIS A 9 -2.17 8.91 -17.09
CA HIS A 9 -3.06 9.02 -18.24
C HIS A 9 -2.43 8.49 -19.54
N THR A 10 -1.16 8.83 -19.82
CA THR A 10 -0.46 8.29 -21.00
C THR A 10 -0.24 6.78 -20.92
N LEU A 11 -0.22 6.21 -19.71
CA LEU A 11 -0.15 4.77 -19.46
C LEU A 11 -1.53 4.09 -19.49
N ASN A 12 -2.60 4.83 -19.79
CA ASN A 12 -4.00 4.37 -19.79
C ASN A 12 -4.48 3.81 -18.44
N TYR A 13 -3.97 4.33 -17.33
CA TYR A 13 -4.53 4.01 -16.02
C TYR A 13 -5.88 4.68 -15.82
N GLU A 14 -6.79 3.96 -15.16
CA GLU A 14 -8.10 4.50 -14.79
C GLU A 14 -8.01 5.39 -13.54
N TYR A 15 -7.09 5.09 -12.63
CA TYR A 15 -6.91 5.79 -11.37
C TYR A 15 -5.46 5.69 -10.86
N ILE A 16 -5.11 6.52 -9.89
CA ILE A 16 -3.82 6.50 -9.20
C ILE A 16 -4.02 6.78 -7.70
N GLY A 17 -3.20 6.16 -6.84
CA GLY A 17 -3.13 6.48 -5.41
C GLY A 17 -1.85 7.24 -5.09
N PHE A 18 -1.96 8.28 -4.26
CA PHE A 18 -0.79 8.98 -3.68
C PHE A 18 -0.61 8.54 -2.23
N THR A 19 0.54 7.93 -1.95
CA THR A 19 0.84 7.22 -0.69
C THR A 19 2.19 7.64 -0.14
N GLU A 20 2.44 8.96 -0.03
CA GLU A 20 3.64 9.47 0.61
C GLU A 20 3.80 8.92 2.04
N HIS A 21 5.03 8.91 2.55
CA HIS A 21 5.29 8.53 3.94
C HIS A 21 4.61 9.47 4.93
N ASN A 22 4.23 8.92 6.09
CA ASN A 22 3.71 9.72 7.20
C ASN A 22 4.72 10.78 7.68
N PRO A 23 4.23 11.93 8.22
CA PRO A 23 5.09 12.89 8.88
C PRO A 23 5.83 12.27 10.07
N SER A 24 7.04 12.77 10.34
CA SER A 24 7.84 12.31 11.47
C SER A 24 7.16 12.59 12.81
N GLN A 25 6.99 11.55 13.65
CA GLN A 25 6.44 11.68 15.00
C GLN A 25 7.41 12.34 15.99
N SER A 26 8.72 12.30 15.75
CA SER A 26 9.70 12.92 16.65
C SER A 26 9.77 14.44 16.48
N GLN A 27 9.29 14.96 15.36
CA GLN A 27 9.37 16.38 15.01
C GLN A 27 8.03 17.11 15.09
N HIS A 28 6.92 16.38 15.20
CA HIS A 28 5.57 16.94 15.13
C HIS A 28 4.67 16.35 16.22
N SER A 29 3.90 17.22 16.87
CA SER A 29 2.75 16.82 17.69
C SER A 29 1.64 16.19 16.84
N GLU A 30 0.71 15.49 17.48
CA GLU A 30 -0.42 14.85 16.80
C GLU A 30 -1.24 15.84 15.95
N ASN A 31 -1.51 17.03 16.48
CA ASN A 31 -2.25 18.07 15.76
C ASN A 31 -1.48 18.61 14.53
N GLN A 32 -0.15 18.67 14.62
CA GLN A 32 0.70 19.07 13.48
C GLN A 32 0.69 17.99 12.40
N ILE A 33 0.78 16.70 12.76
CA ILE A 33 0.68 15.59 11.81
C ILE A 33 -0.64 15.67 11.03
N ILE A 34 -1.77 15.83 11.72
CA ILE A 34 -3.08 15.98 11.08
C ILE A 34 -3.10 17.19 10.14
N SER A 35 -2.53 18.32 10.59
CA SER A 35 -2.50 19.55 9.79
C SER A 35 -1.63 19.43 8.54
N LEU A 36 -0.55 18.64 8.58
CA LEU A 36 0.31 18.36 7.42
C LEU A 36 -0.35 17.46 6.37
N LEU A 37 -1.28 16.60 6.78
CA LEU A 37 -1.97 15.68 5.88
C LEU A 37 -3.19 16.32 5.17
N LYS A 38 -3.83 17.31 5.79
CA LYS A 38 -5.01 18.01 5.24
C LYS A 38 -4.79 18.61 3.84
N PRO A 39 -3.70 19.34 3.55
CA PRO A 39 -3.50 19.96 2.24
C PRO A 39 -3.50 18.95 1.08
N LYS A 40 -2.96 17.75 1.28
CA LYS A 40 -2.97 16.70 0.25
C LYS A 40 -4.40 16.24 -0.04
N LYS A 41 -5.19 16.00 1.01
CA LYS A 41 -6.61 15.65 0.89
C LYS A 41 -7.36 16.73 0.09
N GLU A 42 -7.21 17.99 0.47
CA GLU A 42 -7.88 19.12 -0.20
C GLU A 42 -7.48 19.24 -1.67
N ALA A 43 -6.19 19.03 -1.98
CA ALA A 43 -5.71 19.03 -3.36
C ALA A 43 -6.31 17.87 -4.18
N ILE A 44 -6.36 16.66 -3.62
CA ILE A 44 -6.95 15.48 -4.27
C ILE A 44 -8.46 15.68 -4.46
N ASP A 45 -9.17 16.16 -3.44
CA ASP A 45 -10.60 16.46 -3.51
C ASP A 45 -10.85 17.49 -4.62
N LYS A 46 -10.09 18.59 -4.66
CA LYS A 46 -10.20 19.61 -5.72
C LYS A 46 -10.01 19.03 -7.12
N ILE A 47 -9.05 18.12 -7.30
CA ILE A 47 -8.82 17.45 -8.61
C ILE A 47 -9.97 16.52 -8.96
N ASN A 48 -10.44 15.70 -8.00
CA ASN A 48 -11.54 14.76 -8.20
C ASN A 48 -12.88 15.47 -8.53
N TYR A 49 -13.12 16.66 -7.97
CA TYR A 49 -14.31 17.49 -8.25
C TYR A 49 -14.18 18.37 -9.50
N SER A 50 -12.96 18.66 -9.97
CA SER A 50 -12.74 19.46 -11.17
C SER A 50 -13.31 18.75 -12.41
N ARG A 51 -14.38 19.33 -12.98
CA ARG A 51 -15.06 18.78 -14.17
C ARG A 51 -14.31 19.05 -15.49
N VAL A 52 -13.27 19.88 -15.48
CA VAL A 52 -12.84 20.53 -16.72
C VAL A 52 -11.96 19.65 -17.61
N LYS A 53 -11.16 18.72 -17.07
CA LYS A 53 -10.41 17.70 -17.87
C LYS A 53 -9.99 16.53 -16.96
N LYS A 54 -10.88 15.58 -16.68
CA LYS A 54 -10.51 14.39 -15.90
C LYS A 54 -9.60 13.49 -16.74
N LEU A 55 -8.30 13.58 -16.49
CA LEU A 55 -7.29 12.69 -17.09
C LEU A 55 -7.43 11.25 -16.57
N LEU A 56 -7.96 11.08 -15.36
CA LEU A 56 -8.22 9.80 -14.70
C LEU A 56 -9.65 9.83 -14.14
N ASN A 57 -10.26 8.66 -13.93
CA ASN A 57 -11.60 8.55 -13.33
C ASN A 57 -11.60 9.02 -11.86
N GLY A 58 -10.50 8.77 -11.15
CA GLY A 58 -10.27 9.37 -9.83
C GLY A 58 -8.87 9.14 -9.29
N ILE A 59 -8.61 9.83 -8.18
CA ILE A 59 -7.35 9.80 -7.44
C ILE A 59 -7.65 9.43 -6.01
N PHE A 60 -6.86 8.54 -5.43
CA PHE A 60 -6.98 8.14 -4.03
C PHE A 60 -5.97 8.87 -3.16
N ASN A 61 -6.45 9.36 -2.02
CA ASN A 61 -5.64 9.90 -0.92
C ASN A 61 -5.23 8.77 0.03
N GLY A 62 -4.15 8.08 -0.29
CA GLY A 62 -3.56 7.06 0.57
C GLY A 62 -2.46 7.61 1.48
N LEU A 63 -1.85 6.76 2.30
CA LEU A 63 -0.61 7.09 3.02
C LEU A 63 0.17 5.80 3.28
N GLU A 64 1.49 5.86 3.12
CA GLU A 64 2.36 4.82 3.67
C GLU A 64 2.73 5.17 5.11
N ILE A 65 2.41 4.26 6.02
CA ILE A 65 2.46 4.48 7.46
C ILE A 65 3.44 3.48 8.07
N ASP A 66 4.44 4.00 8.76
CA ASP A 66 5.39 3.18 9.50
C ASP A 66 4.67 2.41 10.60
N ILE A 67 4.97 1.12 10.69
CA ILE A 67 4.60 0.29 11.84
C ILE A 67 5.69 0.47 12.90
N LYS A 68 5.35 0.97 14.08
CA LYS A 68 6.27 1.10 15.22
C LYS A 68 6.68 -0.27 15.77
N PRO A 69 7.78 -0.39 16.54
CA PRO A 69 8.21 -1.66 17.12
C PRO A 69 7.15 -2.37 17.98
N ASN A 70 6.24 -1.61 18.60
CA ASN A 70 5.12 -2.14 19.40
C ASN A 70 3.89 -2.53 18.55
N GLY A 71 3.92 -2.36 17.23
CA GLY A 71 2.82 -2.66 16.31
C GLY A 71 1.80 -1.53 16.11
N GLU A 72 1.99 -0.38 16.75
CA GLU A 72 1.14 0.79 16.50
C GLU A 72 1.53 1.51 15.21
N LEU A 73 0.57 2.21 14.62
CA LEU A 73 0.79 3.04 13.43
C LEU A 73 1.50 4.35 13.81
N ALA A 74 2.41 4.83 12.95
CA ALA A 74 3.14 6.07 13.15
C ALA A 74 2.34 7.35 12.80
N ILE A 75 1.02 7.32 12.96
CA ILE A 75 0.15 8.51 12.94
C ILE A 75 -0.92 8.41 14.03
N PRO A 76 -1.49 9.54 14.49
CA PRO A 76 -2.67 9.53 15.35
C PRO A 76 -3.86 8.89 14.63
N GLU A 77 -4.72 8.19 15.37
CA GLU A 77 -5.89 7.51 14.79
C GLU A 77 -6.80 8.46 14.00
N LYS A 78 -7.06 9.66 14.53
CA LYS A 78 -7.84 10.71 13.85
C LYS A 78 -7.27 11.16 12.50
N ALA A 79 -5.98 10.91 12.23
CA ALA A 79 -5.39 11.21 10.93
C ALA A 79 -5.84 10.20 9.85
N LEU A 80 -6.25 9.00 10.22
CA LEU A 80 -6.74 7.96 9.31
C LEU A 80 -8.07 8.36 8.67
N ASP A 81 -8.87 9.21 9.32
CA ASP A 81 -10.13 9.76 8.77
C ASP A 81 -9.93 10.66 7.54
N LEU A 82 -8.70 11.15 7.34
CA LEU A 82 -8.35 11.94 6.16
C LEU A 82 -8.05 11.05 4.94
N LEU A 83 -7.87 9.74 5.13
CA LEU A 83 -7.36 8.84 4.12
C LEU A 83 -8.48 7.97 3.53
N ASP A 84 -8.36 7.69 2.24
CA ASP A 84 -9.17 6.66 1.58
C ASP A 84 -8.70 5.26 2.03
N TYR A 85 -7.39 5.09 2.22
CA TYR A 85 -6.76 3.87 2.74
C TYR A 85 -5.34 4.14 3.26
N GLY A 86 -4.80 3.20 4.04
CA GLY A 86 -3.41 3.18 4.48
C GLY A 86 -2.67 1.93 4.01
N ILE A 87 -1.39 2.12 3.73
CA ILE A 87 -0.39 1.07 3.55
C ILE A 87 0.43 1.02 4.84
N ALA A 88 0.45 -0.12 5.53
CA ALA A 88 1.30 -0.29 6.71
C ALA A 88 2.61 -0.96 6.29
N SER A 89 3.76 -0.42 6.70
CA SER A 89 5.08 -0.90 6.26
C SER A 89 6.10 -0.92 7.41
N ILE A 90 7.05 -1.87 7.36
CA ILE A 90 8.16 -1.95 8.33
C ILE A 90 9.38 -1.19 7.79
N HIS A 91 9.83 -0.16 8.51
CA HIS A 91 11.01 0.63 8.15
C HIS A 91 12.12 0.61 9.21
N SER A 92 11.91 -0.09 10.32
CA SER A 92 12.84 -0.14 11.45
C SER A 92 12.72 -1.44 12.24
N SER A 93 13.72 -1.70 13.10
CA SER A 93 13.76 -2.88 13.98
C SER A 93 13.61 -4.20 13.22
N PHE A 94 14.38 -4.38 12.15
CA PHE A 94 14.33 -5.56 11.27
C PHE A 94 14.84 -6.87 11.90
N ARG A 95 15.39 -6.82 13.12
CA ARG A 95 16.03 -7.97 13.80
C ARG A 95 15.17 -8.58 14.92
N MET A 96 13.86 -8.31 14.92
CA MET A 96 12.95 -8.96 15.87
C MET A 96 12.79 -10.44 15.53
N SER A 97 12.39 -11.26 16.51
CA SER A 97 12.06 -12.66 16.23
C SER A 97 10.87 -12.77 15.27
N ARG A 98 10.74 -13.91 14.57
CA ARG A 98 9.60 -14.21 13.68
C ARG A 98 8.25 -13.98 14.38
N GLU A 99 8.13 -14.42 15.64
CA GLU A 99 6.90 -14.29 16.42
C GLU A 99 6.57 -12.83 16.75
N GLU A 100 7.55 -12.07 17.25
CA GLU A 100 7.37 -10.66 17.59
C GLU A 100 7.07 -9.80 16.35
N MET A 101 7.79 -10.03 15.24
CA MET A 101 7.56 -9.32 13.98
C MET A 101 6.17 -9.62 13.43
N THR A 102 5.72 -10.88 13.51
CA THR A 102 4.36 -11.25 13.10
C THR A 102 3.31 -10.53 13.95
N LYS A 103 3.44 -10.56 15.28
CA LYS A 103 2.52 -9.84 16.19
C LYS A 103 2.49 -8.35 15.90
N ARG A 104 3.65 -7.74 15.66
CA ARG A 104 3.81 -6.32 15.28
C ARG A 104 3.04 -5.99 14.01
N VAL A 105 3.18 -6.80 12.96
CA VAL A 105 2.49 -6.60 11.67
C VAL A 105 0.98 -6.78 11.83
N LEU A 106 0.53 -7.88 12.45
CA LEU A 106 -0.90 -8.17 12.63
C LEU A 106 -1.62 -7.07 13.41
N ARG A 107 -0.98 -6.53 14.46
CA ARG A 107 -1.54 -5.41 15.23
C ARG A 107 -1.76 -4.16 14.37
N ALA A 108 -0.82 -3.84 13.48
CA ALA A 108 -0.95 -2.67 12.61
C ALA A 108 -2.02 -2.86 11.52
N LEU A 109 -2.14 -4.09 10.99
CA LEU A 109 -3.11 -4.42 9.94
C LEU A 109 -4.55 -4.45 10.45
N ASP A 110 -4.78 -4.60 11.76
CA ASP A 110 -6.13 -4.74 12.33
C ASP A 110 -7.03 -3.52 12.12
N HIS A 111 -6.45 -2.33 11.94
CA HIS A 111 -7.23 -1.12 11.75
C HIS A 111 -7.99 -1.10 10.40
N PRO A 112 -9.30 -0.77 10.35
CA PRO A 112 -10.14 -0.77 9.14
C PRO A 112 -9.56 -0.02 7.93
N LYS A 113 -9.02 1.18 8.16
CA LYS A 113 -8.39 2.02 7.12
C LYS A 113 -7.10 1.45 6.57
N ILE A 114 -6.43 0.55 7.28
CA ILE A 114 -5.23 -0.11 6.78
C ILE A 114 -5.67 -1.26 5.88
N LYS A 115 -5.38 -1.15 4.59
CA LYS A 115 -5.81 -2.12 3.57
C LYS A 115 -4.68 -2.94 3.02
N ILE A 116 -3.45 -2.40 3.02
CA ILE A 116 -2.32 -3.00 2.33
C ILE A 116 -1.17 -3.18 3.32
N PHE A 117 -0.53 -4.35 3.29
CA PHE A 117 0.80 -4.55 3.86
C PHE A 117 1.84 -4.23 2.78
N GLY A 118 2.57 -3.13 2.95
CA GLY A 118 3.56 -2.62 1.99
C GLY A 118 4.87 -3.39 2.08
N HIS A 119 5.50 -3.63 0.92
CA HIS A 119 6.72 -4.42 0.69
C HIS A 119 6.99 -5.43 1.84
N PRO A 120 6.15 -6.48 1.93
CA PRO A 120 5.91 -7.24 3.15
C PRO A 120 7.12 -7.88 3.82
N THR A 121 8.15 -8.25 3.06
CA THR A 121 9.37 -8.86 3.62
C THR A 121 10.38 -7.83 4.09
N GLY A 122 10.23 -6.58 3.65
CA GLY A 122 11.19 -5.49 3.86
C GLY A 122 12.54 -5.73 3.19
N ARG A 123 12.65 -6.66 2.25
CA ARG A 123 13.92 -6.98 1.58
C ARG A 123 14.40 -5.81 0.72
N LYS A 124 15.72 -5.76 0.51
CA LYS A 124 16.37 -4.98 -0.54
C LYS A 124 17.39 -5.86 -1.25
N LEU A 125 17.14 -6.17 -2.52
CA LEU A 125 17.97 -7.08 -3.31
C LEU A 125 19.43 -6.63 -3.30
N GLY A 126 20.33 -7.54 -2.91
CA GLY A 126 21.76 -7.29 -2.79
C GLY A 126 22.19 -6.41 -1.61
N GLN A 127 21.27 -5.98 -0.75
CA GLN A 127 21.58 -5.06 0.37
C GLN A 127 21.08 -5.58 1.73
N ARG A 128 19.86 -6.09 1.79
CA ARG A 128 19.20 -6.51 3.03
C ARG A 128 18.29 -7.71 2.77
N GLU A 129 18.60 -8.81 3.42
CA GLU A 129 17.68 -9.95 3.51
C GLU A 129 16.38 -9.54 4.21
N GLY A 130 15.26 -10.14 3.81
CA GLY A 130 13.96 -9.90 4.42
C GLY A 130 13.95 -10.32 5.90
N TYR A 131 13.07 -9.71 6.69
CA TYR A 131 12.79 -10.22 8.04
C TYR A 131 11.83 -11.40 7.96
N GLU A 132 11.87 -12.24 9.01
CA GLU A 132 11.04 -13.43 9.09
C GLU A 132 9.64 -13.11 9.59
N LEU A 133 8.64 -13.72 8.94
CA LEU A 133 7.23 -13.65 9.30
C LEU A 133 6.63 -15.05 9.32
N ASP A 134 5.61 -15.24 10.14
CA ASP A 134 4.72 -16.37 10.02
C ASP A 134 3.71 -16.16 8.91
N TRP A 135 4.08 -16.55 7.68
CA TRP A 135 3.27 -16.32 6.50
C TRP A 135 1.91 -16.99 6.53
N GLU A 136 1.77 -18.14 7.19
CA GLU A 136 0.46 -18.79 7.37
C GLU A 136 -0.48 -17.89 8.18
N ALA A 137 0.00 -17.34 9.29
CA ALA A 137 -0.75 -16.39 10.10
C ALA A 137 -1.06 -15.09 9.35
N ILE A 138 -0.10 -14.57 8.58
CA ILE A 138 -0.29 -13.37 7.75
C ILE A 138 -1.38 -13.61 6.69
N PHE A 139 -1.32 -14.71 5.95
CA PHE A 139 -2.32 -15.02 4.92
C PHE A 139 -3.70 -15.22 5.52
N ALA A 140 -3.82 -15.98 6.61
CA ALA A 140 -5.08 -16.20 7.32
C ALA A 140 -5.69 -14.88 7.80
N PHE A 141 -4.86 -13.98 8.34
CA PHE A 141 -5.31 -12.65 8.76
C PHE A 141 -5.77 -11.80 7.57
N CYS A 142 -4.97 -11.73 6.51
CA CYS A 142 -5.32 -10.95 5.32
C CYS A 142 -6.64 -11.42 4.69
N LEU A 143 -6.83 -12.73 4.58
CA LEU A 143 -8.06 -13.31 4.05
C LEU A 143 -9.27 -12.99 4.93
N LYS A 144 -9.13 -13.12 6.26
CA LYS A 144 -10.23 -12.92 7.21
C LYS A 144 -10.63 -11.44 7.35
N HIS A 145 -9.66 -10.53 7.26
CA HIS A 145 -9.85 -9.11 7.56
C HIS A 145 -9.86 -8.23 6.28
N ASP A 146 -9.97 -8.82 5.09
CA ASP A 146 -9.96 -8.11 3.81
C ASP A 146 -8.76 -7.17 3.65
N LYS A 147 -7.56 -7.69 3.96
CA LYS A 147 -6.27 -7.02 3.76
C LYS A 147 -5.55 -7.59 2.55
N TRP A 148 -4.76 -6.76 1.90
CA TRP A 148 -4.04 -7.10 0.68
C TRP A 148 -2.53 -7.07 0.90
N LEU A 149 -1.81 -7.89 0.16
CA LEU A 149 -0.35 -7.89 0.15
C LEU A 149 0.17 -7.11 -1.06
N GLU A 150 1.21 -6.31 -0.86
CA GLU A 150 1.87 -5.59 -1.95
C GLU A 150 2.85 -6.48 -2.73
N ILE A 151 2.81 -6.37 -4.06
CA ILE A 151 3.87 -6.74 -4.99
C ILE A 151 4.50 -5.44 -5.49
N ASN A 152 5.53 -4.99 -4.79
CA ASN A 152 6.26 -3.77 -5.05
C ASN A 152 7.20 -3.96 -6.24
N ALA A 153 6.94 -3.26 -7.34
CA ALA A 153 7.67 -3.35 -8.59
C ALA A 153 8.97 -2.55 -8.60
N TRP A 154 9.37 -1.91 -7.49
CA TRP A 154 10.66 -1.25 -7.40
C TRP A 154 11.78 -2.28 -7.63
N PRO A 155 12.72 -2.05 -8.56
CA PRO A 155 13.74 -3.03 -8.93
C PRO A 155 14.57 -3.55 -7.76
N ASP A 156 14.87 -2.69 -6.77
CA ASP A 156 15.65 -3.12 -5.60
C ASP A 156 14.81 -3.87 -4.56
N ARG A 157 13.49 -3.96 -4.73
CA ARG A 157 12.59 -4.66 -3.80
C ARG A 157 12.04 -5.94 -4.42
N LEU A 158 11.27 -5.81 -5.51
CA LEU A 158 10.45 -6.87 -6.10
C LEU A 158 9.69 -7.67 -5.02
N ASP A 159 9.08 -6.98 -4.07
CA ASP A 159 8.59 -7.53 -2.81
C ASP A 159 7.07 -7.36 -2.72
N LEU A 160 6.25 -8.40 -2.75
CA LEU A 160 6.49 -9.79 -2.36
C LEU A 160 7.26 -10.67 -3.39
N PRO A 161 8.19 -11.56 -2.97
CA PRO A 161 8.80 -12.55 -3.87
C PRO A 161 7.76 -13.48 -4.49
N ASP A 162 8.03 -13.95 -5.71
CA ASP A 162 7.15 -14.82 -6.49
C ASP A 162 6.74 -16.11 -5.77
N THR A 163 7.62 -16.69 -4.94
CA THR A 163 7.30 -17.85 -4.09
C THR A 163 6.20 -17.54 -3.09
N LEU A 164 6.28 -16.41 -2.39
CA LEU A 164 5.25 -15.99 -1.43
C LEU A 164 3.99 -15.48 -2.14
N VAL A 165 4.13 -14.87 -3.32
CA VAL A 165 2.98 -14.54 -4.19
C VAL A 165 2.21 -15.81 -4.56
N ARG A 166 2.91 -16.90 -4.91
CA ARG A 166 2.29 -18.19 -5.20
C ARG A 166 1.53 -18.75 -3.99
N GLU A 167 2.09 -18.62 -2.80
CA GLU A 167 1.39 -19.03 -1.57
C GLU A 167 0.19 -18.14 -1.25
N ALA A 168 0.28 -16.83 -1.48
CA ALA A 168 -0.85 -15.92 -1.32
C ALA A 168 -2.03 -16.30 -2.23
N VAL A 169 -1.77 -16.66 -3.50
CA VAL A 169 -2.79 -17.18 -4.43
C VAL A 169 -3.44 -18.46 -3.89
N LYS A 170 -2.65 -19.42 -3.40
CA LYS A 170 -3.18 -20.68 -2.84
C LYS A 170 -4.09 -20.44 -1.63
N ASN A 171 -3.79 -19.41 -0.84
CA ASN A 171 -4.58 -19.02 0.33
C ASN A 171 -5.71 -18.03 0.02
N GLY A 172 -5.92 -17.68 -1.26
CA GLY A 172 -6.99 -16.76 -1.69
C GLY A 172 -6.79 -15.31 -1.28
N VAL A 173 -5.58 -14.91 -0.87
CA VAL A 173 -5.28 -13.54 -0.47
C VAL A 173 -5.12 -12.66 -1.70
N LYS A 174 -5.94 -11.60 -1.79
CA LYS A 174 -5.80 -10.59 -2.85
C LYS A 174 -4.51 -9.79 -2.66
N MET A 175 -3.95 -9.31 -3.77
CA MET A 175 -2.73 -8.52 -3.81
C MET A 175 -2.91 -7.22 -4.58
N VAL A 176 -1.98 -6.28 -4.36
CA VAL A 176 -1.87 -5.02 -5.10
C VAL A 176 -0.48 -4.92 -5.70
N ILE A 177 -0.37 -4.54 -6.96
CA ILE A 177 0.91 -4.23 -7.61
C ILE A 177 1.10 -2.71 -7.58
N CYS A 178 2.26 -2.26 -7.10
CA CYS A 178 2.63 -0.85 -7.05
C CYS A 178 4.03 -0.65 -7.63
N THR A 179 4.42 0.59 -7.93
CA THR A 179 5.77 0.90 -8.43
C THR A 179 6.69 1.57 -7.42
N ASP A 180 6.16 1.98 -6.25
CA ASP A 180 6.90 2.80 -5.28
C ASP A 180 7.52 4.06 -5.94
N ALA A 181 6.73 4.67 -6.85
CA ALA A 181 7.24 5.74 -7.70
C ALA A 181 7.36 7.06 -6.94
N HIS A 182 8.60 7.53 -6.80
CA HIS A 182 8.97 8.84 -6.26
C HIS A 182 9.02 9.92 -7.34
N ILE A 183 9.18 9.54 -8.60
CA ILE A 183 9.12 10.44 -9.77
C ILE A 183 8.30 9.82 -10.90
N LYS A 184 7.78 10.67 -11.79
CA LYS A 184 6.82 10.29 -12.85
C LYS A 184 7.27 9.14 -13.75
N ASN A 185 8.54 9.08 -14.12
CA ASN A 185 9.06 8.04 -15.03
C ASN A 185 9.02 6.65 -14.39
N GLN A 186 9.03 6.56 -13.06
CA GLN A 186 9.01 5.29 -12.33
C GLN A 186 7.64 4.59 -12.37
N LEU A 187 6.57 5.27 -12.79
CA LEU A 187 5.26 4.61 -13.03
C LEU A 187 5.33 3.52 -14.11
N SER A 188 6.32 3.58 -15.00
CA SER A 188 6.58 2.58 -16.03
C SER A 188 7.16 1.26 -15.47
N LEU A 189 7.59 1.22 -14.21
CA LEU A 189 8.18 0.04 -13.57
C LEU A 189 7.15 -1.06 -13.28
N MET A 190 5.85 -0.81 -13.47
CA MET A 190 4.75 -1.74 -13.22
C MET A 190 4.97 -3.12 -13.87
N SER A 191 5.64 -3.16 -15.02
CA SER A 191 5.96 -4.40 -15.73
C SER A 191 6.79 -5.38 -14.89
N TYR A 192 7.64 -4.91 -13.98
CA TYR A 192 8.40 -5.77 -13.07
C TYR A 192 7.49 -6.47 -12.05
N GLY A 193 6.55 -5.73 -11.46
CA GLY A 193 5.56 -6.30 -10.54
C GLY A 193 4.64 -7.29 -11.25
N VAL A 194 4.20 -6.98 -12.46
CA VAL A 194 3.45 -7.92 -13.31
C VAL A 194 4.25 -9.17 -13.63
N ALA A 195 5.56 -9.05 -13.91
CA ALA A 195 6.42 -10.22 -14.15
C ALA A 195 6.51 -11.12 -12.91
N VAL A 196 6.70 -10.54 -11.72
CA VAL A 196 6.70 -11.29 -10.44
C VAL A 196 5.34 -11.96 -10.22
N ALA A 197 4.23 -11.24 -10.41
CA ALA A 197 2.89 -11.78 -10.29
C ALA A 197 2.65 -12.99 -11.22
N ARG A 198 3.10 -12.89 -12.49
CA ARG A 198 3.01 -14.00 -13.45
C ARG A 198 3.82 -15.22 -13.02
N LYS A 199 5.03 -15.04 -12.46
CA LYS A 199 5.82 -16.15 -11.90
C LYS A 199 5.12 -16.82 -10.71
N GLY A 200 4.37 -16.04 -9.91
CA GLY A 200 3.51 -16.55 -8.84
C GLY A 200 2.16 -17.12 -9.30
N TRP A 201 1.90 -17.17 -10.62
CA TRP A 201 0.66 -17.65 -11.25
C TRP A 201 -0.59 -16.88 -10.81
N VAL A 202 -0.41 -15.58 -10.58
CA VAL A 202 -1.49 -14.66 -10.29
C VAL A 202 -2.40 -14.50 -11.51
N GLU A 203 -3.71 -14.55 -11.29
CA GLU A 203 -4.74 -14.23 -12.27
C GLU A 203 -5.34 -12.83 -12.01
N LYS A 204 -6.14 -12.32 -12.96
CA LYS A 204 -6.80 -11.01 -12.84
C LYS A 204 -7.59 -10.87 -11.53
N LYS A 205 -8.29 -11.93 -11.12
CA LYS A 205 -9.15 -11.96 -9.93
C LYS A 205 -8.38 -11.78 -8.62
N ASP A 206 -7.07 -12.05 -8.63
CA ASP A 206 -6.22 -12.00 -7.44
C ASP A 206 -5.61 -10.59 -7.24
N ILE A 207 -5.70 -9.70 -8.24
CA ILE A 207 -5.11 -8.35 -8.21
C ILE A 207 -6.18 -7.25 -8.17
N VAL A 208 -6.16 -6.44 -7.12
CA VAL A 208 -7.13 -5.35 -6.93
C VAL A 208 -6.96 -4.20 -7.92
N ASN A 209 -5.76 -4.00 -8.49
CA ASN A 209 -5.53 -3.00 -9.54
C ASN A 209 -6.33 -3.27 -10.83
N THR A 210 -6.93 -4.46 -10.97
CA THR A 210 -7.68 -4.85 -12.17
C THR A 210 -9.17 -4.50 -12.09
N LEU A 211 -9.61 -4.00 -10.93
CA LEU A 211 -10.94 -3.49 -10.70
C LEU A 211 -11.11 -2.13 -11.39
N SER A 212 -12.35 -1.80 -11.79
CA SER A 212 -12.65 -0.44 -12.22
C SER A 212 -12.61 0.52 -11.02
N TYR A 213 -12.54 1.81 -11.28
CA TYR A 213 -12.54 2.86 -10.26
C TYR A 213 -13.71 2.69 -9.27
N ASP A 214 -14.93 2.52 -9.80
CA ASP A 214 -16.12 2.37 -8.95
C ASP A 214 -16.04 1.13 -8.05
N LYS A 215 -15.49 0.01 -8.55
CA LYS A 215 -15.37 -1.22 -7.77
C LYS A 215 -14.31 -1.10 -6.68
N ILE A 216 -13.14 -0.53 -6.98
CA ILE A 216 -12.10 -0.35 -5.96
C ILE A 216 -12.55 0.64 -4.88
N VAL A 217 -13.33 1.68 -5.23
CA VAL A 217 -13.94 2.59 -4.24
C VAL A 217 -14.82 1.81 -3.24
N GLN A 218 -15.60 0.83 -3.70
CA GLN A 218 -16.42 0.01 -2.80
C GLN A 218 -15.58 -0.91 -1.91
N GLU A 219 -14.55 -1.55 -2.47
CA GLU A 219 -13.65 -2.43 -1.71
C GLU A 219 -12.90 -1.67 -0.59
N LEU A 220 -12.51 -0.42 -0.86
CA LEU A 220 -11.86 0.44 0.15
C LEU A 220 -12.82 0.82 1.29
N LYS A 221 -14.10 1.08 0.98
CA LYS A 221 -15.14 1.39 1.99
C LYS A 221 -15.55 0.18 2.82
N GLY A 222 -15.53 -1.03 2.27
CA GLY A 222 -16.02 -2.26 2.93
C GLY A 222 -15.28 -2.67 4.22
N GLY A 223 -14.21 -1.96 4.61
CA GLY A 223 -13.56 -2.14 5.91
C GLY A 223 -14.24 -1.41 7.07
N GLU A 224 -15.09 -0.42 6.79
CA GLU A 224 -15.86 0.34 7.78
C GLU A 224 -17.10 -0.48 8.21
N LYS A 225 -16.92 -1.44 9.12
CA LYS A 225 -18.03 -2.09 9.83
C LYS A 225 -18.19 -1.53 11.22
#